data_AF-A0A4R4S7X3-F1
#
_entry.id   AF-A0A4R4S7X3-F1
#
_cell.length_a   1.000
_cell.length_b   1.000
_cell.length_c   1.000
_cell.angle_alpha   90.00
_cell.angle_beta   90.00
_cell.angle_gamma   90.00
#
_symmetry.space_group_name_H-M   'P 1'
#
loop_
_entity.id
_entity.type
_entity.pdbx_description
1 polymer ?
#
loop_
_entity_poly.entity_id
_entity_poly.type
_entity_poly.pdbx_seq_one_letter_code
_entity_poly.pdbx_strand_id
1 'polypeptide(L)' 'MFGRPPIEERIAARQRERGPLKAGRVFPHAPAKLLFFVSMGVVVVTHVIALGLLFVDSGP' A
#
# COMPACT_ATOMS: atom_id res chain seq x y z
N MET A 1 13.13 16.32 15.84
CA MET A 1 13.68 17.50 15.12
C MET A 1 14.76 18.19 15.96
N PHE A 2 14.74 18.08 17.29
CA PHE A 2 15.85 18.51 18.16
C PHE A 2 16.71 17.32 18.59
N GLY A 3 18.04 17.43 18.48
CA GLY A 3 19.03 16.41 18.86
C GLY A 3 19.29 15.29 17.85
N ARG A 4 18.77 15.39 16.62
CA ARG A 4 19.04 14.42 15.55
C ARG A 4 19.90 15.09 14.47
N PRO A 5 20.88 14.39 13.88
CA PRO A 5 21.64 14.94 12.76
C PRO A 5 20.72 15.34 11.59
N PRO A 6 21.16 16.30 10.76
CA PRO A 6 20.45 16.75 9.55
C PRO A 6 19.93 15.60 8.69
N ILE A 7 18.88 15.86 7.92
CA ILE A 7 18.24 14.79 7.13
C ILE A 7 19.17 14.25 6.05
N GLU A 8 20.03 15.10 5.51
CA GLU A 8 21.08 14.81 4.53
C GLU A 8 22.10 13.82 5.09
N GLU A 9 22.62 14.09 6.29
CA GLU A 9 23.56 13.19 6.97
C GLU A 9 22.93 11.82 7.26
N ARG A 10 21.65 11.82 7.64
CA ARG A 10 20.89 10.58 7.89
C ARG A 10 20.59 9.81 6.61
N ILE A 11 20.43 10.48 5.48
CA ILE A 11 20.28 9.82 4.17
C ILE A 11 21.63 9.26 3.75
N ALA A 12 22.72 10.03 3.88
CA ALA A 12 24.06 9.59 3.57
C ALA A 12 24.46 8.35 4.40
N ALA A 13 24.17 8.33 5.70
CA ALA A 13 24.37 7.16 6.55
C ALA A 13 23.61 5.92 6.03
N ARG A 14 22.32 6.08 5.70
CA ARG A 14 21.48 4.99 5.16
C ARG A 14 21.93 4.50 3.78
N GLN A 15 22.47 5.40 2.95
CA GLN A 15 23.02 5.02 1.64
C GLN A 15 24.38 4.31 1.78
N ARG A 16 25.20 4.67 2.78
CA ARG A 16 26.44 3.93 3.12
C ARG A 16 26.14 2.53 3.66
N GLU A 17 25.09 2.38 4.46
CA GLU A 17 24.63 1.08 4.99
C GLU A 17 23.96 0.21 3.91
N ARG A 18 23.37 0.83 2.89
CA ARG A 18 22.83 0.11 1.74
C ARG A 18 23.99 -0.46 0.93
N GLY A 19 24.14 -1.79 1.00
CA GLY A 19 25.01 -2.53 0.10
C GLY A 19 24.64 -2.33 -1.38
N PRO A 20 25.50 -2.78 -2.32
CA PRO A 20 25.30 -2.59 -3.74
C PRO A 20 23.95 -3.13 -4.22
N LEU A 21 23.38 -2.47 -5.23
CA LEU A 21 22.15 -2.92 -5.87
C LEU A 21 22.39 -4.32 -6.46
N LYS A 22 21.57 -5.28 -6.05
CA LYS A 22 21.62 -6.64 -6.59
C LYS A 22 20.89 -6.63 -7.93
N ALA A 23 21.59 -6.95 -9.02
CA ALA A 23 20.99 -7.08 -10.34
C ALA A 23 19.81 -8.07 -10.29
N GLY A 24 18.68 -7.70 -10.91
CA GLY A 24 17.45 -8.51 -10.93
C GLY A 24 16.63 -8.51 -9.63
N ARG A 25 17.08 -7.83 -8.56
CA ARG A 25 16.29 -7.71 -7.32
C ARG A 25 15.20 -6.66 -7.49
N VAL A 26 13.99 -7.11 -7.77
CA VAL A 26 12.79 -6.28 -7.81
C VAL A 26 11.96 -6.47 -6.54
N PHE A 27 11.08 -5.52 -6.25
CA PHE A 27 10.09 -5.67 -5.19
C PHE A 27 9.19 -6.90 -5.49
N PRO A 28 8.83 -7.74 -4.51
CA PRO A 28 7.94 -8.87 -4.76
C PRO A 28 6.55 -8.37 -5.16
N HIS A 29 6.17 -8.56 -6.44
CA HIS A 29 4.89 -8.10 -6.96
C HIS A 29 3.71 -9.00 -6.57
N ALA A 30 3.97 -10.26 -6.17
CA ALA A 30 2.91 -11.19 -5.82
C ALA A 30 2.08 -10.75 -4.59
N PRO A 31 2.68 -10.36 -3.44
CA PRO A 31 1.93 -9.82 -2.31
C PRO A 31 1.17 -8.54 -2.65
N ALA A 32 1.80 -7.64 -3.42
CA ALA A 32 1.17 -6.38 -3.82
C ALA A 32 -0.02 -6.59 -4.76
N LYS A 33 0.11 -7.50 -5.72
CA LYS A 33 -0.97 -7.88 -6.64
C LYS A 33 -2.15 -8.47 -5.86
N LEU A 34 -1.88 -9.35 -4.91
CA LEU A 34 -2.93 -9.94 -4.07
C LEU A 34 -3.65 -8.87 -3.23
N LEU A 35 -2.91 -8.01 -2.54
CA LEU A 35 -3.49 -6.91 -1.75
C LEU A 35 -4.34 -5.99 -2.61
N PHE A 36 -3.89 -5.66 -3.83
CA PHE A 36 -4.62 -4.81 -4.75
C PHE A 36 -5.96 -5.43 -5.20
N PHE A 37 -5.96 -6.70 -5.60
CA PHE A 37 -7.20 -7.35 -6.03
C PHE A 37 -8.16 -7.58 -4.86
N VAL A 38 -7.65 -7.90 -3.67
CA VAL A 38 -8.49 -8.04 -2.47
C VAL A 38 -9.13 -6.72 -2.09
N SER A 39 -8.36 -5.62 -2.02
CA SER A 39 -8.92 -4.31 -1.65
C SER A 39 -9.93 -3.82 -2.70
N MET A 40 -9.63 -4.01 -3.99
CA MET A 40 -10.57 -3.72 -5.08
C MET A 40 -11.85 -4.54 -4.94
N GLY A 41 -11.73 -5.84 -4.67
CA GLY A 41 -12.87 -6.74 -4.47
C GLY A 41 -13.77 -6.30 -3.32
N VAL A 42 -13.18 -5.93 -2.18
CA VAL A 42 -13.93 -5.39 -1.03
C VAL A 42 -14.72 -4.15 -1.42
N VAL A 43 -14.07 -3.18 -2.08
CA VAL A 43 -14.73 -1.95 -2.54
C VAL A 43 -15.90 -2.29 -3.45
N VAL A 44 -15.70 -3.10 -4.49
CA VAL A 44 -16.75 -3.47 -5.44
C VAL A 44 -17.91 -4.18 -4.72
N VAL A 45 -17.63 -5.18 -3.88
CA VAL A 45 -18.65 -5.93 -3.15
C VAL A 45 -19.46 -5.00 -2.24
N THR A 46 -18.83 -4.13 -1.48
CA THR A 46 -19.53 -3.17 -0.61
C THR A 46 -20.44 -2.24 -1.40
N HIS A 47 -20.00 -1.76 -2.57
CA HIS A 47 -20.83 -0.89 -3.41
C HIS A 47 -21.99 -1.63 -4.04
N VAL A 48 -21.78 -2.87 -4.49
CA VAL A 48 -22.87 -3.70 -5.04
C VAL A 48 -23.91 -4.02 -3.96
N ILE A 49 -23.47 -4.34 -2.72
CA ILE A 49 -24.38 -4.54 -1.60
C ILE A 49 -25.15 -3.26 -1.28
N ALA A 50 -24.46 -2.12 -1.14
CA ALA A 50 -25.10 -0.84 -0.86
C ALA A 50 -26.11 -0.45 -1.95
N LEU A 51 -25.75 -0.64 -3.22
CA LEU A 51 -26.65 -0.42 -4.35
C LEU A 51 -27.85 -1.36 -4.29
N GLY A 52 -27.63 -2.65 -4.03
CA GLY A 52 -28.70 -3.63 -3.87
C GLY A 52 -29.67 -3.25 -2.76
N LEU A 53 -29.16 -2.81 -1.61
CA LEU A 53 -29.99 -2.35 -0.50
C LEU A 53 -30.82 -1.11 -0.88
N LEU A 54 -30.28 -0.16 -1.65
CA LEU A 54 -31.04 1.01 -2.10
C LEU A 54 -32.26 0.66 -2.98
N PHE A 55 -32.23 -0.48 -3.67
CA PHE A 55 -33.32 -0.89 -4.57
C PHE A 55 -34.21 -1.99 -3.99
N VAL A 56 -33.71 -2.80 -3.05
CA VAL A 56 -34.42 -3.94 -2.46
C VAL A 56 -35.04 -3.58 -1.12
N ASP A 57 -34.39 -2.73 -0.33
CA ASP A 57 -34.94 -2.24 0.93
C ASP A 57 -35.71 -0.94 0.65
N SER A 58 -37.04 -1.00 0.73
CA SER A 58 -37.91 0.16 0.52
C SER A 58 -37.93 1.11 1.72
N GLY A 59 -37.17 0.80 2.79
CA GLY A 59 -37.30 1.42 4.10
C GLY A 59 -38.57 0.96 4.82
N PRO A 60 -38.72 1.28 6.12
CA PRO A 60 -40.01 1.17 6.80
C PRO A 60 -41.07 2.12 6.22
#